data_AF-A0A139PA44-F1
#
_entry.id   AF-A0A139PA44-F1
#
_cell.length_a   1.000
_cell.length_b   1.000
_cell.length_c   1.000
_cell.angle_alpha   90.00
_cell.angle_beta   90.00
_cell.angle_gamma   90.00
#
_symmetry.space_group_name_H-M   'P 1'
#
loop_
_entity.id
_entity.type
_entity.pdbx_description
1 polymer ?
#
loop_
_entity_poly.entity_id
_entity_poly.type
_entity_poly.pdbx_seq_one_letter_code
_entity_poly.pdbx_strand_id
1 'polypeptide(L)' 'MTPADELLGLDFLQIDKIENSLHAYQPAKRANEKRTMYEAVEWGKKGARINDIAPGIVVTPLAVDELSGIRGDFL' A
#
# COMPACT_ATOMS: atom_id res chain seq x y z
N MET A 1 15.57 -3.57 -5.23
CA MET A 1 14.47 -3.10 -4.37
C MET A 1 14.99 -1.95 -3.53
N THR A 2 14.28 -0.82 -3.45
CA THR A 2 14.66 0.26 -2.53
C THR A 2 14.47 -0.19 -1.08
N PRO A 3 15.46 -0.02 -0.18
CA PRO A 3 15.33 -0.26 1.25
C PRO A 3 14.12 0.47 1.85
N ALA A 4 13.55 -0.07 2.92
CA ALA A 4 12.30 0.47 3.51
C ALA A 4 12.50 1.86 4.11
N ASP A 5 13.64 2.08 4.74
CA ASP A 5 14.14 3.33 5.31
C ASP A 5 14.48 4.39 4.25
N GLU A 6 14.77 3.98 3.02
CA GLU A 6 15.07 4.87 1.89
C GLU A 6 13.83 5.24 1.05
N LEU A 7 12.67 4.62 1.29
CA LEU A 7 11.46 4.82 0.48
C LEU A 7 11.03 6.29 0.38
N LEU A 8 11.12 7.05 1.46
CA LEU A 8 10.70 8.46 1.48
C LEU A 8 11.58 9.37 0.61
N GLY A 9 12.76 8.89 0.19
CA GLY A 9 13.66 9.61 -0.71
C GLY A 9 13.26 9.53 -2.19
N LEU A 10 12.22 8.77 -2.56
CA LEU A 10 11.80 8.63 -3.96
C LEU A 10 11.13 9.93 -4.46
N ASP A 11 11.50 10.38 -5.66
CA ASP A 11 11.06 11.66 -6.24
C ASP A 11 9.53 11.84 -6.28
N PHE A 12 8.79 10.74 -6.50
CA PHE A 12 7.33 10.78 -6.60
C PHE A 12 6.61 10.70 -5.23
N LEU A 13 7.35 10.55 -4.14
CA LEU A 13 6.84 10.55 -2.76
C LEU A 13 7.15 11.87 -2.02
N GLN A 14 7.72 12.86 -2.71
CA GLN A 14 7.99 14.16 -2.12
C GLN A 14 6.70 14.93 -1.84
N ILE A 15 6.75 15.85 -0.86
CA ILE A 15 5.56 16.51 -0.32
C ILE A 15 4.79 17.34 -1.35
N ASP A 16 5.47 17.87 -2.37
CA ASP A 16 4.87 18.62 -3.47
C ASP A 16 4.20 17.72 -4.53
N LYS A 17 4.38 16.40 -4.43
CA LYS A 17 3.77 15.40 -5.32
C LYS A 17 2.56 14.70 -4.72
N ILE A 18 2.33 14.86 -3.42
CA ILE A 18 1.26 14.18 -2.68
C ILE A 18 0.19 15.19 -2.26
N GLU A 19 -0.97 15.10 -2.90
CA GLU A 19 -2.05 16.10 -2.75
C GLU A 19 -2.81 15.96 -1.44
N ASN A 20 -3.01 14.73 -0.98
CA ASN A 20 -3.79 14.40 0.22
C ASN A 20 -3.46 12.97 0.70
N SER A 21 -4.07 12.58 1.82
CA SER A 21 -3.86 11.26 2.43
C SER A 21 -4.32 10.09 1.55
N LEU A 22 -5.39 10.26 0.76
CA LEU A 22 -5.86 9.24 -0.19
C LEU A 22 -4.85 9.05 -1.33
N HIS A 23 -4.33 10.15 -1.89
CA HIS A 23 -3.25 10.10 -2.86
C HIS A 23 -2.00 9.45 -2.25
N ALA A 24 -1.64 9.69 -0.99
CA ALA A 24 -0.51 8.98 -0.35
C ALA A 24 -0.75 7.46 -0.21
N TYR A 25 -2.00 7.07 0.07
CA TYR A 25 -2.38 5.67 0.28
C TYR A 25 -2.28 4.82 -0.99
N GLN A 26 -2.69 5.36 -2.14
CA GLN A 26 -2.69 4.67 -3.43
C GLN A 26 -1.30 4.12 -3.86
N PRO A 27 -0.22 4.92 -3.94
CA PRO A 27 1.11 4.44 -4.27
C PRO A 27 1.68 3.57 -3.15
N ALA A 28 1.33 3.81 -1.88
CA ALA A 28 1.75 2.94 -0.78
C ALA A 28 1.22 1.50 -0.95
N LYS A 29 -0.07 1.34 -1.26
CA LYS A 29 -0.64 0.01 -1.53
C LYS A 29 -0.12 -0.60 -2.83
N ARG A 30 0.03 0.19 -3.89
CA ARG A 30 0.66 -0.28 -5.14
C ARG A 30 2.10 -0.74 -4.93
N ALA A 31 2.85 -0.08 -4.05
CA ALA A 31 4.22 -0.47 -3.71
C ALA A 31 4.26 -1.83 -3.00
N ASN A 32 3.29 -2.14 -2.12
CA ASN A 32 3.20 -3.46 -1.49
C ASN A 32 3.06 -4.58 -2.54
N GLU A 33 2.19 -4.41 -3.54
CA GLU A 33 2.07 -5.36 -4.64
C GLU A 33 3.40 -5.56 -5.37
N LYS A 34 4.13 -4.47 -5.63
CA LYS A 34 5.45 -4.53 -6.30
C LYS A 34 6.50 -5.21 -5.43
N ARG A 35 6.44 -5.03 -4.11
CA ARG A 35 7.27 -5.77 -3.16
C ARG A 35 6.96 -7.25 -3.18
N THR A 36 5.68 -7.64 -3.14
CA THR A 36 5.23 -9.02 -3.27
C THR A 36 5.73 -9.65 -4.58
N MET A 37 5.60 -8.95 -5.72
CA MET A 37 6.09 -9.44 -7.02
C MET A 37 7.60 -9.71 -7.00
N TYR A 38 8.40 -8.79 -6.42
CA TYR A 38 9.84 -8.96 -6.31
C TYR A 38 10.22 -10.12 -5.38
N GLU A 39 9.64 -10.14 -4.18
CA GLU A 39 9.93 -11.15 -3.15
C GLU A 39 9.49 -12.55 -3.59
N ALA A 40 8.42 -12.68 -4.37
CA ALA A 40 7.97 -13.97 -4.91
C ALA A 40 9.06 -14.66 -5.76
N VAL A 41 9.89 -13.89 -6.48
CA VAL A 41 11.01 -14.44 -7.27
C VAL A 41 12.12 -14.96 -6.34
N GLU A 42 12.51 -14.17 -5.35
CA GLU A 42 13.60 -14.53 -4.44
C GLU A 42 13.24 -15.69 -3.52
N TRP A 43 12.03 -15.69 -2.97
CA TRP A 43 11.52 -16.79 -2.14
C TRP A 43 11.14 -18.03 -2.95
N GLY A 44 10.78 -17.85 -4.22
CA GLY A 44 10.57 -18.96 -5.16
C GLY A 44 11.80 -19.84 -5.34
N LYS A 45 13.02 -19.26 -5.29
CA LYS A 45 14.30 -20.02 -5.32
C LYS A 45 14.44 -20.97 -4.12
N LYS A 46 13.72 -20.71 -3.03
CA LYS A 46 13.68 -21.53 -1.81
C LYS A 46 12.42 -22.40 -1.71
N GLY A 47 11.61 -22.47 -2.78
CA GLY A 47 10.37 -23.25 -2.83
C GLY A 47 9.18 -22.61 -2.11
N ALA A 48 9.27 -21.34 -1.70
CA ALA A 48 8.19 -20.62 -1.05
C ALA A 48 7.39 -19.76 -2.04
N ARG A 49 6.13 -19.45 -1.70
CA ARG A 49 5.26 -18.55 -2.47
C ARG A 49 4.91 -17.34 -1.64
N ILE A 50 4.92 -16.16 -2.26
CA ILE A 50 4.47 -14.91 -1.66
C ILE A 50 3.36 -14.35 -2.56
N ASN A 51 2.24 -13.98 -1.96
CA ASN A 51 1.07 -13.45 -2.64
C ASN A 51 0.52 -12.27 -1.85
N ASP A 52 -0.22 -11.41 -2.53
CA ASP A 52 -0.93 -10.28 -1.96
C ASP A 52 -2.42 -10.41 -2.26
N ILE A 53 -3.26 -9.93 -1.35
CA ILE A 53 -4.70 -9.84 -1.55
C ILE A 53 -5.05 -8.35 -1.44
N ALA A 54 -5.55 -7.78 -2.53
CA ALA A 54 -5.97 -6.39 -2.63
C ALA A 54 -7.50 -6.30 -2.66
N PRO A 55 -8.18 -6.45 -1.51
CA PRO A 55 -9.63 -6.35 -1.47
C PRO A 55 -10.08 -4.90 -1.72
N GLY A 56 -11.32 -4.76 -2.20
CA GLY A 56 -12.06 -3.50 -2.10
C GLY A 56 -12.50 -3.23 -0.66
N ILE A 57 -13.52 -2.40 -0.49
CA ILE A 57 -14.09 -2.12 0.84
C ILE A 57 -14.77 -3.39 1.38
N VAL A 58 -14.38 -3.78 2.60
CA VAL A 58 -14.98 -4.91 3.34
C VAL A 58 -15.60 -4.38 4.63
N VAL A 59 -16.89 -4.62 4.83
CA VAL A 59 -17.62 -4.15 6.00
C VAL A 59 -17.17 -4.93 7.24
N THR A 60 -16.24 -4.32 7.97
CA THR A 60 -15.73 -4.77 9.26
C THR A 60 -16.06 -3.71 10.32
N PRO A 61 -15.95 -4.01 11.62
CA PRO A 61 -16.11 -2.97 12.65
C PRO A 61 -15.20 -1.75 12.43
N LEU A 62 -13.97 -1.97 11.93
CA LEU A 62 -13.08 -0.88 11.53
C LEU A 62 -13.63 -0.07 10.36
N ALA A 63 -14.12 -0.72 9.30
CA ALA A 63 -14.68 -0.01 8.16
C ALA A 63 -15.92 0.82 8.54
N VAL A 64 -16.75 0.33 9.48
CA VAL A 64 -17.89 1.10 10.01
C VAL A 64 -17.42 2.34 10.77
N ASP A 65 -16.38 2.21 11.59
CA ASP A 65 -15.75 3.34 12.29
C ASP A 65 -15.14 4.35 11.28
N GLU A 66 -14.44 3.87 10.25
CA GLU A 66 -13.85 4.72 9.21
C GLU A 66 -14.90 5.47 8.38
N LEU A 67 -16.01 4.80 8.03
CA LEU A 67 -17.12 5.39 7.27
C LEU A 67 -17.96 6.37 8.09
N SER A 68 -18.00 6.21 9.42
CA SER A 68 -18.68 7.15 10.32
C SER A 68 -17.78 8.30 10.79
N GLY A 69 -16.48 8.22 10.49
CA GLY A 69 -15.49 9.24 10.81
C GLY A 69 -15.16 10.18 9.64
N ILE A 70 -14.05 10.91 9.78
CA ILE A 70 -13.56 11.93 8.82
C ILE A 70 -13.26 11.34 7.43
N ARG A 71 -13.15 10.01 7.32
CA ARG A 71 -12.86 9.30 6.07
C ARG A 71 -14.11 8.88 5.30
N GLY A 72 -15.31 9.02 5.89
CA GLY A 72 -16.57 8.63 5.26
C GLY A 72 -16.90 9.39 3.98
N ASP A 73 -16.49 10.67 3.88
CA ASP A 73 -16.71 11.49 2.68
C ASP A 73 -15.71 11.19 1.54
N PHE A 74 -14.66 10.42 1.81
CA PHE A 74 -13.55 10.14 0.88
C PHE A 74 -13.53 8.71 0.35
N LEU A 75 -14.30 7.79 0.97
CA LEU A 75 -14.46 6.39 0.59
C LEU A 75 -15.73 6.22 -0.26
#